data_AF-A0A401I3P7-F1
#
_entry.id   AF-A0A401I3P7-F1
#
_cell.length_a   1.000
_cell.length_b   1.000
_cell.length_c   1.000
_cell.angle_alpha   90.00
_cell.angle_beta   90.00
_cell.angle_gamma   90.00
#
_symmetry.space_group_name_H-M   'P 1'
#
loop_
_entity.id
_entity.type
_entity.pdbx_description
1 polymer ?
#
loop_
_entity_poly.entity_id
_entity_poly.type
_entity_poly.pdbx_seq_one_letter_code
_entity_poly.pdbx_strand_id
1 'polypeptide(L)' 'MTKAAKTVKLKLGSKKATVNGNEETLSSAPLMHRDAVFAPIRVVAEGVGATVQFDSGANAMYISFS' A
#
# COMPACT_ATOMS: atom_id res chain seq x y z
N MET A 1 22.34 -6.04 -11.44
CA MET A 1 22.12 -5.64 -10.04
C MET A 1 20.79 -6.24 -9.60
N THR A 2 20.77 -7.05 -8.55
CA THR A 2 19.55 -7.65 -8.00
C THR A 2 18.75 -6.58 -7.26
N LYS A 3 17.52 -6.29 -7.73
CA LYS A 3 16.61 -5.38 -7.04
C LYS A 3 16.30 -5.98 -5.66
N ALA A 4 16.61 -5.28 -4.57
CA ALA A 4 16.30 -5.76 -3.23
C ALA A 4 14.80 -6.08 -3.11
N ALA A 5 14.47 -7.21 -2.48
CA ALA A 5 13.08 -7.64 -2.32
C ALA A 5 12.33 -6.64 -1.44
N LYS A 6 11.34 -5.95 -2.02
CA LYS A 6 10.45 -5.05 -1.29
C LYS A 6 9.38 -5.85 -0.58
N THR A 7 9.17 -5.58 0.70
CA THR A 7 8.29 -6.37 1.56
C THR A 7 7.27 -5.47 2.23
N VAL A 8 5.99 -5.81 2.10
CA VAL A 8 4.87 -5.13 2.77
C VAL A 8 4.14 -6.15 3.62
N LYS A 9 4.05 -5.92 4.93
CA LYS A 9 3.32 -6.76 5.88
C LYS A 9 2.12 -6.00 6.42
N LEU A 10 0.95 -6.57 6.22
CA LEU A 10 -0.34 -6.04 6.64
C LEU A 10 -1.01 -7.04 7.58
N LYS A 11 -1.73 -6.53 8.57
CA LYS A 11 -2.52 -7.36 9.49
C LYS A 11 -3.98 -6.94 9.42
N LEU A 12 -4.88 -7.91 9.22
CA LEU A 12 -6.33 -7.69 9.22
C LEU A 12 -6.77 -7.00 10.52
N GLY A 13 -7.61 -5.97 10.39
CA GLY A 13 -8.11 -5.18 11.51
C GLY A 13 -7.08 -4.28 12.20
N SER A 14 -5.82 -4.27 11.76
CA SER A 14 -4.76 -3.43 12.32
C SER A 14 -4.42 -2.27 11.40
N LYS A 15 -4.34 -1.05 11.96
CA LYS A 15 -3.76 0.10 11.25
C LYS A 15 -2.23 0.10 11.26
N LYS A 16 -1.58 -0.81 11.98
CA LYS A 16 -0.12 -0.95 11.97
C LYS A 16 0.29 -1.89 10.84
N ALA A 17 1.24 -1.43 10.02
CA ALA A 17 1.85 -2.18 8.92
C ALA A 17 3.38 -2.11 9.01
N THR A 18 4.07 -3.02 8.34
CA THR A 18 5.52 -2.96 8.16
C THR A 18 5.85 -2.85 6.68
N VAL A 19 6.51 -1.76 6.28
CA VAL A 19 6.92 -1.48 4.90
C VAL A 19 8.44 -1.46 4.85
N ASN A 20 9.04 -2.40 4.13
CA ASN A 20 10.50 -2.54 3.98
C ASN A 20 11.27 -2.53 5.31
N GLY A 21 10.67 -3.10 6.36
CA GLY A 21 11.23 -3.17 7.71
C GLY A 21 10.81 -2.04 8.66
N ASN A 22 10.19 -0.98 8.15
CA ASN A 22 9.75 0.17 8.95
C ASN A 22 8.27 0.04 9.34
N GLU A 23 7.91 0.42 10.56
CA GLU A 23 6.51 0.46 11.00
C GLU A 23 5.81 1.71 10.45
N GLU A 24 4.67 1.53 9.80
CA GLU A 24 3.84 2.61 9.27
C GLU A 24 2.40 2.49 9.77
N THR A 25 1.75 3.65 9.91
CA THR A 25 0.32 3.72 10.27
C THR A 25 -0.52 3.94 9.03
N LEU A 26 -1.40 2.97 8.76
CA LEU A 26 -2.33 2.97 7.65
C LEU A 26 -3.49 3.96 7.90
N SER A 27 -3.97 4.59 6.82
CA SER A 27 -5.18 5.42 6.85
C SER A 27 -6.43 4.60 7.22
N SER A 28 -6.50 3.35 6.75
CA SER A 28 -7.55 2.38 7.09
C SER A 28 -6.95 1.01 7.34
N ALA A 29 -7.55 0.25 8.26
CA ALA A 29 -7.13 -1.12 8.51
C ALA A 29 -7.54 -2.03 7.34
N PRO A 30 -6.72 -3.01 6.95
CA PRO A 30 -7.13 -4.03 6.01
C PRO A 30 -8.33 -4.80 6.54
N LEU A 31 -9.29 -5.07 5.68
CA LEU A 31 -10.53 -5.76 6.02
C LEU A 31 -10.80 -6.89 5.04
N MET A 32 -11.47 -7.93 5.51
CA MET A 32 -11.93 -9.02 4.65
C MET A 32 -13.36 -8.72 4.20
N HIS A 33 -13.61 -8.81 2.89
CA HIS A 33 -14.91 -8.64 2.31
C HIS A 33 -15.08 -9.63 1.15
N ARG A 34 -16.09 -10.50 1.25
CA ARG A 34 -16.40 -11.53 0.25
C ARG A 34 -15.16 -12.34 -0.16
N ASP A 35 -14.45 -12.87 0.83
CA ASP A 35 -13.22 -13.67 0.68
C ASP A 35 -12.03 -12.94 0.04
N ALA A 36 -12.11 -11.62 -0.15
CA ALA A 36 -11.01 -10.78 -0.59
C ALA A 36 -10.55 -9.83 0.52
N VAL A 37 -9.24 -9.60 0.62
CA VAL A 37 -8.68 -8.61 1.53
C VAL A 37 -8.61 -7.26 0.83
N PHE A 38 -9.30 -6.28 1.38
CA PHE A 38 -9.24 -4.89 0.97
C PHE A 38 -8.22 -4.17 1.86
N ALA A 39 -7.18 -3.63 1.25
CA ALA A 39 -6.14 -2.87 1.93
C ALA A 39 -5.95 -1.50 1.27
N PRO A 40 -5.43 -0.50 1.99
CA PRO A 40 -5.11 0.80 1.40
C PRO A 40 -4.07 0.65 0.27
N ILE A 41 -4.51 0.89 -0.97
CA ILE A 41 -3.67 0.67 -2.17
C ILE A 41 -2.38 1.49 -2.13
N ARG A 42 -2.42 2.70 -1.55
CA ARG A 42 -1.26 3.61 -1.46
C ARG A 42 -0.07 2.93 -0.78
N VAL A 43 -0.29 2.29 0.37
CA VAL A 43 0.78 1.68 1.16
C VAL A 43 1.36 0.46 0.46
N VAL A 44 0.51 -0.31 -0.22
CA VAL A 44 0.97 -1.45 -1.03
C VAL A 44 1.82 -0.96 -2.20
N ALA A 45 1.33 0.04 -2.94
CA ALA A 45 1.98 0.59 -4.12
C ALA A 45 3.33 1.26 -3.78
N GLU A 46 3.36 2.17 -2.81
CA GLU A 46 4.58 2.84 -2.34
C GLU A 46 5.57 1.84 -1.75
N GLY A 47 5.08 0.86 -0.99
CA GLY A 47 5.89 -0.20 -0.40
C GLY A 47 6.63 -1.06 -1.43
N VAL A 48 6.02 -1.31 -2.60
CA VAL A 48 6.67 -2.02 -3.74
C VAL A 48 7.41 -1.08 -4.70
N GLY A 49 7.48 0.22 -4.40
CA GLY A 49 8.25 1.19 -5.16
C GLY A 49 7.52 1.90 -6.28
N ALA A 50 6.20 1.88 -6.28
CA ALA A 50 5.44 2.77 -7.12
C ALA A 50 5.34 4.16 -6.48
N THR A 51 5.13 5.17 -7.31
CA THR A 51 4.70 6.50 -6.87
C THR A 51 3.20 6.60 -7.08
N VAL A 52 2.47 7.12 -6.08
CA VAL A 52 1.02 7.30 -6.13
C VAL A 52 0.69 8.78 -6.11
N GLN A 53 0.01 9.25 -7.15
CA GLN A 53 -0.52 10.61 -7.23
C GLN A 53 -2.04 10.59 -7.34
N PHE A 54 -2.69 11.47 -6.57
CA PHE A 54 -4.13 11.67 -6.66
C PHE A 54 -4.40 12.98 -7.41
N ASP A 55 -5.21 12.88 -8.45
CA ASP A 55 -5.72 14.02 -9.21
C ASP A 55 -7.19 14.26 -8.83
N SER A 56 -7.42 15.36 -8.11
CA SER A 56 -8.76 15.75 -7.65
C SER A 56 -9.65 16.29 -8.77
N GLY A 57 -9.08 16.82 -9.85
CA GLY A 57 -9.85 17.31 -11.00
C GLY A 57 -10.41 16.17 -11.82
N ALA A 58 -9.63 15.10 -11.98
CA ALA A 58 -10.02 13.88 -12.69
C ALA A 58 -10.70 12.82 -11.81
N ASN A 59 -10.69 12.98 -10.47
CA ASN A 59 -11.05 11.94 -9.51
C ASN A 59 -10.32 10.61 -9.76
N ALA A 60 -9.03 10.69 -10.09
CA ALA A 60 -8.22 9.55 -10.51
C ALA A 60 -6.98 9.37 -9.63
N MET A 61 -6.56 8.11 -9.45
CA MET A 61 -5.27 7.76 -8.85
C MET A 61 -4.32 7.28 -9.94
N TYR A 62 -3.20 7.95 -10.11
CA TYR A 62 -2.12 7.55 -11.00
C TYR A 62 -1.04 6.81 -10.21
N ILE A 63 -0.67 5.63 -10.70
CA ILE A 63 0.37 4.77 -10.11
C ILE A 63 1.45 4.55 -11.16
N SER A 64 2.67 5.00 -10.88
CA SER A 64 3.80 4.89 -11.81
C SER A 64 5.00 4.19 -11.14
N PHE A 65 5.80 3.50 -11.94
CA PHE A 65 7.06 2.90 -11.51
C PHE A 65 8.20 3.63 -12.24
N SER A 66 9.24 4.03 -11.49
CA SER A 66 10.47 4.60 -12.02
C SER A 66 11.41 3.53 -12.55
#